data_AF-A0A6J7SA36-F1
#
_entry.id   AF-A0A6J7SA36-F1
#
_cell.length_a   1.000
_cell.length_b   1.000
_cell.length_c   1.000
_cell.angle_alpha   90.00
_cell.angle_beta   90.00
_cell.angle_gamma   90.00
#
_symmetry.space_group_name_H-M   'P 1'
#
loop_
_entity.id
_entity.type
_entity.pdbx_description
1 polymer ?
#
loop_
_entity_poly.entity_id
_entity_poly.type
_entity_poly.pdbx_seq_one_letter_code
_entity_poly.pdbx_strand_id
1 'polypeptide(L)'
;MLDLHIDSLVYEVQKAIASKKENVDRVHATTEAYFRFIDSESEAFRLLFESDALAEPQVQERLNRMTYECARAVSAVIAVDTGLPEESAMMLGVGLIGTAQVTARYWLNRDGRLPLEKAAEFVAQLQWRGISSFPIEPGALG
;
A
#
# COMPACT_ATOMS: atom_id res chain seq x y z
N MET A 1 9.78 18.67 -3.31
CA MET A 1 8.35 18.41 -3.07
C MET A 1 8.07 16.92 -3.07
N LEU A 2 8.23 16.20 -4.20
CA LEU A 2 8.08 14.74 -4.24
C LEU A 2 8.97 13.99 -3.23
N ASP A 3 10.24 14.41 -3.05
CA ASP A 3 11.13 13.75 -2.09
C ASP A 3 10.65 13.90 -0.62
N LEU A 4 10.02 15.02 -0.26
CA LEU A 4 9.44 15.21 1.08
C LEU A 4 8.18 14.34 1.28
N HIS A 5 7.41 14.11 0.22
CA HIS A 5 6.25 13.21 0.23
C HIS A 5 6.69 11.75 0.42
N ILE A 6 7.83 11.37 -0.16
CA ILE A 6 8.42 10.04 0.01
C ILE A 6 8.77 9.78 1.47
N ASP A 7 9.53 10.69 2.08
CA ASP A 7 9.96 10.53 3.48
C ASP A 7 8.76 10.50 4.43
N SER A 8 7.73 11.30 4.15
CA SER A 8 6.49 11.33 4.93
C SER A 8 5.72 10.01 4.85
N LEU A 9 5.55 9.42 3.66
CA LEU A 9 4.84 8.16 3.52
C LEU A 9 5.60 7.02 4.21
N VAL A 10 6.92 6.96 4.03
CA VAL A 10 7.77 5.95 4.68
C VAL A 10 7.64 6.05 6.20
N TYR A 11 7.66 7.27 6.73
CA TYR A 11 7.46 7.52 8.16
C TYR A 11 6.09 7.04 8.65
N GLU A 12 5.00 7.37 7.94
CA GLU A 12 3.65 6.94 8.34
C GLU A 12 3.47 5.42 8.25
N VAL A 13 4.07 4.75 7.25
CA VAL A 13 4.09 3.28 7.16
C VAL A 13 4.84 2.67 8.34
N GLN A 14 6.04 3.16 8.66
CA GLN A 14 6.83 2.66 9.80
C GLN A 14 6.09 2.85 11.12
N LYS A 15 5.45 4.00 11.30
CA LYS A 15 4.62 4.32 12.47
C LYS A 15 3.39 3.42 12.57
N ALA A 16 2.70 3.16 11.45
CA ALA A 16 1.55 2.27 11.39
C ALA A 16 1.93 0.84 11.80
N ILE A 17 3.02 0.31 11.24
CA ILE A 17 3.61 -0.98 11.62
C ILE A 17 3.91 -1.03 13.12
N ALA A 18 4.64 -0.03 13.64
CA ALA A 18 5.05 0.02 15.03
C ALA A 18 3.89 0.16 16.02
N SER A 19 2.74 0.69 15.58
CA SER A 19 1.56 0.87 16.41
C SER A 19 0.83 -0.45 16.75
N LYS A 20 1.15 -1.55 16.07
CA LYS A 20 0.45 -2.85 16.18
C LYS A 20 1.41 -3.99 16.54
N LYS A 21 0.88 -4.94 17.30
CA LYS A 21 1.61 -6.16 17.71
C LYS A 21 1.33 -7.33 16.77
N GLU A 22 0.06 -7.58 16.48
CA GLU A 22 -0.36 -8.69 15.61
C GLU A 22 -0.11 -8.35 14.14
N ASN A 23 0.37 -9.33 13.36
CA ASN A 23 0.70 -9.11 11.95
C ASN A 23 -0.49 -8.77 11.07
N VAL A 24 -1.66 -9.34 11.36
CA VAL A 24 -2.90 -8.95 10.69
C VAL A 24 -3.17 -7.46 10.88
N ASP A 25 -3.05 -6.96 12.12
CA ASP A 25 -3.30 -5.55 12.42
C ASP A 25 -2.24 -4.65 11.79
N ARG A 26 -0.98 -5.10 11.69
CA ARG A 26 0.09 -4.37 10.98
C ARG A 26 -0.21 -4.24 9.49
N VAL A 27 -0.71 -5.29 8.84
CA VAL A 27 -1.12 -5.25 7.42
C VAL A 27 -2.27 -4.25 7.25
N HIS A 28 -3.31 -4.34 8.09
CA HIS A 28 -4.41 -3.39 8.07
C HIS A 28 -3.95 -1.94 8.26
N ALA A 29 -3.16 -1.67 9.30
CA ALA A 29 -2.67 -0.33 9.60
C ALA A 29 -1.78 0.24 8.47
N THR A 30 -0.92 -0.59 7.88
CA THR A 30 -0.04 -0.19 6.77
C THR A 30 -0.84 0.18 5.53
N THR A 31 -1.82 -0.65 5.17
CA THR A 31 -2.68 -0.40 4.02
C THR A 31 -3.53 0.85 4.23
N GLU A 32 -4.11 1.01 5.42
CA GLU A 32 -4.84 2.23 5.77
C GLU A 32 -3.96 3.49 5.71
N ALA A 33 -2.74 3.44 6.25
CA ALA A 33 -1.79 4.56 6.18
C ALA A 33 -1.50 4.97 4.73
N TYR A 34 -1.36 4.00 3.83
CA TYR A 34 -1.14 4.26 2.41
C TYR A 34 -2.36 4.96 1.76
N PHE A 35 -3.57 4.47 2.05
CA PHE A 35 -4.81 5.10 1.57
C PHE A 35 -4.96 6.53 2.10
N ARG A 36 -4.73 6.75 3.40
CA ARG A 36 -4.80 8.09 4.02
C ARG A 36 -3.78 9.06 3.44
N PHE A 37 -2.57 8.58 3.15
CA PHE A 37 -1.55 9.41 2.51
C PHE A 37 -1.95 9.85 1.08
N ILE A 38 -2.47 8.92 0.27
CA ILE A 38 -2.94 9.23 -1.08
C ILE A 38 -4.14 10.19 -1.04
N ASP A 39 -5.01 10.07 -0.04
CA ASP A 39 -6.14 10.97 0.18
C ASP A 39 -5.68 12.39 0.61
N SER A 40 -4.75 12.48 1.56
CA SER A 40 -4.23 13.76 2.05
C SER A 40 -3.46 14.53 0.96
N GLU A 41 -2.75 13.80 0.10
CA GLU A 41 -2.00 14.36 -1.02
C GLU A 41 -2.81 14.38 -2.32
N SER A 42 -4.14 14.19 -2.24
CA SER A 42 -4.96 13.93 -3.42
C SER A 42 -4.94 15.04 -4.47
N GLU A 43 -4.79 16.31 -4.08
CA GLU A 43 -4.65 17.42 -5.02
C GLU A 43 -3.30 17.37 -5.77
N ALA A 44 -2.21 17.15 -5.04
CA ALA A 44 -0.87 17.01 -5.64
C ALA A 44 -0.78 15.78 -6.55
N PHE A 45 -1.36 14.66 -6.13
CA PHE A 45 -1.43 13.44 -6.94
C PHE A 45 -2.33 13.62 -8.15
N ARG A 46 -3.51 14.24 -8.02
CA ARG A 46 -4.38 14.54 -9.18
C ARG A 46 -3.67 15.41 -10.20
N LEU A 47 -2.97 16.46 -9.79
CA LEU A 47 -2.17 17.29 -10.71
C LEU A 47 -1.04 16.51 -11.39
N LEU A 48 -0.36 15.61 -10.67
CA LEU A 48 0.64 14.70 -11.26
C LEU A 48 0.01 13.70 -12.25
N PHE A 49 -1.24 13.30 -12.04
CA PHE A 49 -1.96 12.35 -12.90
C PHE A 49 -2.66 12.99 -14.10
N GLU A 50 -3.15 14.22 -13.96
CA GLU A 50 -3.76 14.99 -15.04
C GLU A 50 -2.70 15.60 -15.99
N SER A 51 -1.46 15.73 -15.52
CA SER A 51 -0.33 16.16 -16.34
C SER A 51 0.39 14.97 -16.98
N ASP A 52 1.07 15.22 -18.11
CA ASP A 52 1.99 14.26 -18.73
C ASP A 52 3.22 13.95 -17.84
N ALA A 53 3.29 14.50 -16.61
CA ALA A 53 4.40 14.30 -15.68
C ALA A 53 4.59 12.82 -15.27
N LEU A 54 3.54 12.00 -15.30
CA LEU A 54 3.70 10.55 -15.13
C LEU A 54 4.54 9.86 -16.22
N ALA A 55 4.61 10.45 -17.42
CA ALA A 55 5.45 9.94 -18.49
C ALA A 55 6.93 10.33 -18.29
N GLU A 56 7.23 11.27 -17.39
CA GLU A 56 8.60 11.66 -17.10
C GLU A 56 9.33 10.57 -16.29
N PRO A 57 10.44 10.02 -16.80
CA PRO A 57 11.18 8.96 -16.12
C PRO A 57 11.59 9.30 -14.68
N GLN A 58 11.92 10.57 -14.42
CA GLN A 58 12.33 11.02 -13.08
C GLN A 58 11.18 10.98 -12.07
N VAL A 59 9.93 11.18 -12.51
CA VAL A 59 8.75 11.08 -11.63
C VAL A 59 8.47 9.62 -11.32
N GLN A 60 8.54 8.75 -12.33
CA GLN A 60 8.38 7.31 -12.15
C GLN A 60 9.45 6.73 -11.21
N GLU A 61 10.71 7.16 -11.37
CA GLU A 61 11.81 6.73 -10.50
C GLU A 61 11.57 7.11 -9.03
N ARG A 62 11.09 8.34 -8.78
CA ARG A 62 10.74 8.80 -7.42
C ARG A 62 9.59 7.99 -6.82
N LEU A 63 8.54 7.71 -7.61
CA LEU A 63 7.42 6.88 -7.16
C LEU A 63 7.85 5.43 -6.89
N ASN A 64 8.70 4.87 -7.73
CA ASN A 64 9.26 3.53 -7.54
C ASN A 64 10.13 3.47 -6.27
N ARG A 65 10.94 4.51 -6.03
CA ARG A 65 11.73 4.64 -4.81
C ARG A 65 10.84 4.70 -3.57
N MET A 66 9.75 5.47 -3.62
CA MET A 66 8.75 5.52 -2.54
C MET A 66 8.22 4.14 -2.17
N THR A 67 7.78 3.38 -3.18
CA THR A 67 7.28 2.01 -3.03
C THR A 67 8.35 1.09 -2.45
N TYR A 68 9.59 1.20 -2.94
CA TYR A 68 10.71 0.38 -2.48
C TYR A 68 11.07 0.65 -1.01
N GLU A 69 11.12 1.90 -0.59
CA GLU A 69 11.43 2.30 0.79
C GLU A 69 10.35 1.81 1.77
N CYS A 70 9.08 1.91 1.40
CA CYS A 70 7.98 1.34 2.18
C CYS A 70 8.05 -0.20 2.23
N ALA A 71 8.37 -0.83 1.10
CA ALA A 71 8.50 -2.28 1.02
C ALA A 71 9.63 -2.80 1.92
N ARG A 72 10.74 -2.05 2.01
CA ARG A 72 11.86 -2.37 2.92
C ARG A 72 11.45 -2.28 4.39
N ALA A 73 10.61 -1.32 4.77
CA ALA A 73 10.09 -1.24 6.14
C ALA A 73 9.20 -2.45 6.49
N VAL A 74 8.33 -2.86 5.56
CA VAL A 74 7.47 -4.04 5.74
C VAL A 74 8.28 -5.34 5.73
N SER A 75 9.25 -5.46 4.84
CA SER A 75 10.06 -6.68 4.69
C SER A 75 10.89 -6.97 5.93
N ALA A 76 11.40 -5.94 6.60
CA ALA A 76 12.13 -6.10 7.87
C ALA A 76 11.27 -6.81 8.93
N VAL A 77 9.98 -6.46 9.02
CA VAL A 77 9.04 -7.12 9.93
C VAL A 77 8.78 -8.57 9.53
N ILE A 78 8.54 -8.80 8.23
CA ILE A 78 8.29 -10.15 7.69
C ILE A 78 9.49 -11.05 7.98
N ALA A 79 10.72 -10.58 7.71
CA ALA A 79 11.94 -11.34 7.95
C ALA A 79 12.06 -11.74 9.43
N VAL A 80 11.83 -10.80 10.35
CA VAL A 80 11.89 -11.04 11.80
C VAL A 80 10.84 -12.07 12.25
N ASP A 81 9.60 -11.94 11.78
CA ASP A 81 8.49 -12.75 12.30
C ASP A 81 8.39 -14.14 11.65
N THR A 82 8.96 -14.32 10.45
CA THR A 82 8.86 -15.57 9.68
C THR A 82 10.18 -16.34 9.58
N GLY A 83 11.32 -15.68 9.83
CA GLY A 83 12.64 -16.26 9.59
C GLY A 83 13.01 -16.40 8.11
N LEU A 84 12.23 -15.82 7.20
CA LEU A 84 12.55 -15.84 5.77
C LEU A 84 13.85 -15.07 5.48
N PRO A 85 14.63 -15.51 4.46
CA PRO A 85 15.75 -14.73 3.96
C PRO A 85 15.31 -13.32 3.53
N GLU A 86 16.21 -12.35 3.68
CA GLU A 86 15.94 -10.93 3.39
C GLU A 86 15.35 -10.71 2.00
N GLU A 87 15.90 -11.35 0.97
CA GLU A 87 15.40 -11.23 -0.41
C GLU A 87 13.97 -11.77 -0.57
N SER A 88 13.66 -12.88 0.11
CA SER A 88 12.31 -13.45 0.10
C SER A 88 11.31 -12.57 0.83
N ALA A 89 11.69 -12.05 2.01
CA ALA A 89 10.88 -11.09 2.75
C ALA A 89 10.67 -9.79 1.96
N MET A 90 11.68 -9.34 1.23
CA MET A 90 11.61 -8.15 0.37
C MET A 90 10.61 -8.35 -0.77
N MET A 91 10.63 -9.51 -1.42
CA MET A 91 9.64 -9.84 -2.46
C MET A 91 8.20 -9.74 -1.93
N LEU A 92 7.95 -10.23 -0.71
CA LEU A 92 6.64 -10.13 -0.06
C LEU A 92 6.29 -8.68 0.31
N GLY A 93 7.25 -7.91 0.83
CA GLY A 93 7.08 -6.48 1.13
C GLY A 93 6.72 -5.67 -0.11
N VAL A 94 7.39 -5.93 -1.23
CA VAL A 94 7.09 -5.30 -2.53
C VAL A 94 5.67 -5.65 -2.99
N GLY A 95 5.26 -6.92 -2.87
CA GLY A 95 3.90 -7.35 -3.25
C GLY A 95 2.81 -6.68 -2.40
N LEU A 96 3.01 -6.56 -1.10
CA LEU A 96 2.08 -5.89 -0.20
C LEU A 96 1.95 -4.39 -0.53
N ILE A 97 3.07 -3.67 -0.57
CA ILE A 97 3.05 -2.23 -0.84
C ILE A 97 2.58 -1.93 -2.27
N GLY A 98 2.99 -2.71 -3.26
CA GLY A 98 2.54 -2.55 -4.64
C GLY A 98 1.02 -2.70 -4.77
N THR A 99 0.43 -3.67 -4.06
CA THR A 99 -1.02 -3.85 -4.01
C THR A 99 -1.72 -2.67 -3.36
N ALA A 100 -1.23 -2.18 -2.21
CA ALA A 100 -1.78 -1.01 -1.54
C ALA A 100 -1.70 0.25 -2.43
N GLN A 101 -0.57 0.48 -3.08
CA GLN A 101 -0.36 1.62 -3.99
C GLN A 101 -1.33 1.61 -5.17
N VAL A 102 -1.42 0.48 -5.89
CA VAL A 102 -2.25 0.39 -7.09
C VAL A 102 -3.73 0.54 -6.74
N THR A 103 -4.18 -0.08 -5.65
CA THR A 103 -5.58 -0.03 -5.22
C THR A 103 -5.96 1.34 -4.63
N ALA A 104 -5.10 1.99 -3.86
CA ALA A 104 -5.32 3.36 -3.37
C ALA A 104 -5.45 4.36 -4.52
N ARG A 105 -4.59 4.24 -5.54
CA ARG A 105 -4.68 5.07 -6.74
C ARG A 105 -5.98 4.82 -7.51
N TYR A 106 -6.39 3.57 -7.67
CA TYR A 106 -7.67 3.23 -8.29
C TYR A 106 -8.85 3.85 -7.52
N TRP A 107 -8.82 3.76 -6.19
CA TRP A 107 -9.83 4.34 -5.31
C TRP A 107 -9.92 5.87 -5.47
N LEU A 108 -8.78 6.56 -5.48
CA LEU A 108 -8.71 8.01 -5.69
C LEU A 108 -9.28 8.42 -7.04
N ASN A 109 -8.91 7.71 -8.12
CA ASN A 109 -9.39 7.98 -9.48
C ASN A 109 -10.90 7.76 -9.68
N ARG A 110 -11.57 7.17 -8.68
CA ARG A 110 -13.03 6.96 -8.68
C ARG A 110 -13.73 7.89 -7.69
N ASP A 111 -13.11 9.02 -7.34
CA ASP A 111 -13.61 10.03 -6.40
C ASP A 111 -13.96 9.45 -5.02
N GLY A 112 -13.25 8.42 -4.57
CA GLY A 112 -13.46 7.85 -3.24
C GLY A 112 -14.89 7.31 -3.00
N ARG A 113 -15.56 6.81 -4.04
CA ARG A 113 -16.94 6.26 -3.95
C ARG A 113 -17.15 5.22 -2.85
N LEU A 114 -16.10 4.51 -2.46
CA LEU A 114 -16.08 3.67 -1.27
C LEU A 114 -15.48 4.46 -0.11
N PRO A 115 -16.06 4.45 1.11
CA PRO A 115 -15.40 5.04 2.28
C PRO A 115 -13.97 4.50 2.42
N LEU A 116 -13.01 5.40 2.71
CA LEU A 116 -11.58 5.08 2.76
C LEU A 116 -11.31 3.86 3.63
N GLU A 117 -11.88 3.84 4.84
CA GLU A 117 -11.71 2.76 5.82
C GLU A 117 -12.15 1.42 5.24
N LYS A 118 -13.26 1.40 4.51
CA LYS A 118 -13.81 0.19 3.89
C LYS A 118 -12.96 -0.26 2.69
N ALA A 119 -12.45 0.68 1.89
CA ALA A 119 -11.57 0.35 0.78
C ALA A 119 -10.23 -0.24 1.29
N ALA A 120 -9.63 0.39 2.29
CA ALA A 120 -8.41 -0.09 2.94
C ALA A 120 -8.63 -1.47 3.60
N GLU A 121 -9.77 -1.66 4.27
CA GLU A 121 -10.13 -2.94 4.89
C GLU A 121 -10.20 -4.07 3.85
N PHE A 122 -10.87 -3.87 2.71
CA PHE A 122 -10.95 -4.90 1.66
C PHE A 122 -9.57 -5.27 1.11
N VAL A 123 -8.71 -4.29 0.88
CA VAL A 123 -7.36 -4.53 0.37
C VAL A 123 -6.51 -5.26 1.40
N ALA A 124 -6.60 -4.88 2.68
CA ALA A 124 -5.90 -5.55 3.76
C ALA A 124 -6.37 -7.01 3.95
N GLN A 125 -7.68 -7.27 3.85
CA GLN A 125 -8.24 -8.62 3.88
C GLN A 125 -7.72 -9.46 2.71
N LEU A 126 -7.70 -8.89 1.50
CA LEU A 126 -7.15 -9.54 0.31
C LEU A 126 -5.66 -9.88 0.51
N GLN A 127 -4.86 -8.97 1.06
CA GLN A 127 -3.44 -9.19 1.32
C GLN A 127 -3.20 -10.27 2.38
N TRP A 128 -4.02 -10.32 3.44
CA TRP A 128 -3.81 -11.23 4.56
C TRP A 128 -4.33 -12.65 4.29
N ARG A 129 -5.52 -12.79 3.70
CA ARG A 129 -6.19 -14.09 3.53
C ARG A 129 -6.39 -14.50 2.07
N GLY A 130 -6.04 -13.63 1.12
CA GLY A 130 -6.31 -13.87 -0.29
C GLY A 130 -7.79 -13.71 -0.66
N ILE A 131 -8.08 -13.90 -1.94
CA ILE A 131 -9.43 -13.71 -2.50
C ILE A 131 -10.45 -14.71 -1.96
N SER A 132 -10.01 -15.88 -1.48
CA SER A 132 -10.86 -16.92 -0.90
C SER A 132 -11.51 -16.52 0.43
N SER A 133 -11.09 -15.39 1.02
CA SER A 133 -11.68 -14.87 2.26
C SER A 133 -13.01 -14.14 2.08
N PHE A 134 -13.36 -13.80 0.84
CA PHE A 134 -14.62 -13.15 0.52
C PHE A 134 -15.75 -14.19 0.33
N PRO A 135 -17.01 -13.85 0.63
CA PRO A 135 -18.13 -14.75 0.42
C PRO A 135 -18.19 -15.23 -1.03
N ILE A 136 -18.30 -16.54 -1.21
CA ILE A 136 -18.49 -17.15 -2.51
C ILE A 136 -19.99 -17.38 -2.72
N GLU A 137 -20.53 -16.85 -3.81
CA GLU A 137 -21.92 -17.10 -4.20
C GLU A 137 -22.16 -18.61 -4.39
N PRO A 138 -23.29 -19.16 -3.92
CA PRO A 138 -23.63 -20.55 -4.14
C PRO A 138 -23.59 -20.91 -5.63
N GLY A 139 -22.73 -21.86 -6.01
CA GLY A 139 -22.56 -22.33 -7.40
C GLY A 139 -21.41 -21.67 -8.19
N ALA A 140 -20.65 -20.74 -7.59
CA ALA A 140 -19.48 -20.14 -8.24
C ALA A 140 -18.18 -20.97 -8.10
N LEU A 141 -18.19 -22.04 -7.30
CA LEU A 141 -17.10 -23.03 -7.28
C LEU A 141 -17.36 -24.05 -8.40
N GLY A 142 -16.58 -23.93 -9.48
CA GLY A 142 -16.43 -24.96 -10.50
C GLY A 142 -15.51 -26.09 -10.06
#